data_AF-A0A2A5QQU2-F1
#
_entry.id   AF-A0A2A5QQU2-F1
#
_cell.length_a   1.000
_cell.length_b   1.000
_cell.length_c   1.000
_cell.angle_alpha   90.00
_cell.angle_beta   90.00
_cell.angle_gamma   90.00
#
_symmetry.space_group_name_H-M   'P 1'
#
loop_
_entity.id
_entity.type
_entity.pdbx_description
1 polymer ?
#
loop_
_entity_poly.entity_id
_entity_poly.type
_entity_poly.pdbx_seq_one_letter_code
_entity_poly.pdbx_strand_id
1 'polypeptide(L)'
;MTVDDTDADPGPDADDIPADLELSDAERAALHELQLGIEHVYRAYGTLLEFHHELGHAMDRMGEAEDRLREAGREEWANELRDDHLPAGAVSDQWTFELVEEFSGTFLEEVDAFEDVVRDELADGIDHVTERRQKQRLRDRARREE
;
A
#
# COMPACT_ATOMS: atom_id res chain seq x y z
N MET A 1 27.99 31.26 -36.18
CA MET A 1 26.94 30.38 -36.72
C MET A 1 25.94 30.22 -35.60
N THR A 2 24.88 31.03 -35.65
CA THR A 2 23.78 31.00 -34.68
C THR A 2 23.02 29.71 -34.91
N VAL A 3 23.00 28.82 -33.92
CA VAL A 3 22.02 27.74 -33.90
C VAL A 3 20.77 28.32 -33.26
N ASP A 4 19.75 28.37 -34.10
CA ASP A 4 18.36 28.65 -33.78
C ASP A 4 17.88 27.53 -32.86
N ASP A 5 17.66 27.84 -31.57
CA ASP A 5 16.91 26.96 -30.66
C ASP A 5 15.45 27.03 -31.08
N THR A 6 15.12 26.25 -32.12
CA THR A 6 13.75 25.96 -32.53
C THR A 6 13.03 25.32 -31.35
N ASP A 7 11.88 25.90 -31.00
CA ASP A 7 10.84 25.38 -30.12
C ASP A 7 10.78 23.85 -30.15
N ALA A 8 11.35 23.23 -29.13
CA ALA A 8 11.07 21.82 -28.84
C ALA A 8 9.64 21.78 -28.31
N ASP A 9 8.71 21.44 -29.20
CA ASP A 9 7.35 21.02 -28.85
C ASP A 9 7.47 19.97 -27.73
N PRO A 10 6.98 20.25 -26.50
CA PRO A 10 6.99 19.25 -25.46
C PRO A 10 5.99 18.20 -25.94
N GLY A 11 6.50 17.05 -26.40
CA GLY A 11 5.66 15.91 -26.76
C GLY A 11 4.63 15.63 -25.66
N PRO A 12 3.48 15.03 -26.01
CA PRO A 12 2.32 14.96 -25.13
C PRO A 12 2.74 14.50 -23.73
N ASP A 13 2.42 15.30 -22.72
CA ASP A 13 2.69 14.94 -21.33
C ASP A 13 2.09 13.54 -21.10
N ALA A 14 2.84 12.61 -20.51
CA ALA A 14 2.35 11.30 -20.06
C ALA A 14 1.22 11.39 -19.00
N ASP A 15 0.72 12.61 -18.75
CA ASP A 15 -0.37 12.99 -17.89
C ASP A 15 -1.70 13.22 -18.63
N ASP A 16 -1.70 13.26 -19.97
CA ASP A 16 -2.91 13.57 -20.73
C ASP A 16 -3.81 12.34 -20.84
N ILE A 17 -5.03 12.48 -20.32
CA ILE A 17 -6.10 11.51 -20.51
C ILE A 17 -6.51 11.56 -21.99
N PRO A 18 -6.67 10.39 -22.66
CA PRO A 18 -7.18 10.33 -24.02
C PRO A 18 -8.45 11.17 -24.17
N ALA A 19 -8.51 11.96 -25.24
CA ALA A 19 -9.61 12.90 -25.48
C ALA A 19 -10.95 12.18 -25.71
N ASP A 20 -10.90 10.89 -26.06
CA ASP A 20 -12.03 10.00 -26.28
C ASP A 20 -12.41 9.15 -25.06
N LEU A 21 -11.70 9.26 -23.93
CA LEU A 21 -12.08 8.58 -22.70
C LEU A 21 -13.32 9.24 -22.07
N GLU A 22 -14.49 8.69 -22.42
CA GLU A 22 -15.78 9.11 -21.88
C GLU A 22 -16.16 8.28 -20.65
N LEU A 23 -16.13 8.93 -19.48
CA LEU A 23 -16.60 8.38 -18.21
C LEU A 23 -17.77 9.23 -17.73
N SER A 24 -18.88 8.59 -17.37
CA SER A 24 -19.93 9.28 -16.63
C SER A 24 -19.40 9.81 -15.30
N ASP A 25 -20.09 10.79 -14.73
CA ASP A 25 -19.74 11.30 -13.40
C ASP A 25 -19.84 10.21 -12.32
N ALA A 26 -20.77 9.27 -12.48
CA ALA A 26 -20.95 8.15 -11.57
C ALA A 26 -19.82 7.13 -11.67
N GLU A 27 -19.42 6.73 -12.88
CA GLU A 27 -18.30 5.79 -13.10
C GLU A 27 -16.98 6.38 -12.61
N ARG A 28 -16.71 7.65 -12.93
CA ARG A 28 -15.51 8.33 -12.45
C ARG A 28 -15.46 8.42 -10.93
N ALA A 29 -16.60 8.72 -10.28
CA ALA A 29 -16.68 8.74 -8.82
C ALA A 29 -16.46 7.35 -8.22
N ALA A 30 -17.06 6.31 -8.79
CA ALA A 30 -16.89 4.94 -8.35
C ALA A 30 -15.43 4.46 -8.46
N LEU A 31 -14.78 4.72 -9.60
CA LEU A 31 -13.37 4.37 -9.82
C LEU A 31 -12.45 5.10 -8.83
N HIS A 32 -12.70 6.39 -8.59
CA HIS A 32 -11.93 7.16 -7.61
C HIS A 32 -12.08 6.60 -6.19
N GLU A 33 -13.29 6.27 -5.76
CA GLU A 33 -13.52 5.65 -4.44
C GLU A 33 -12.86 4.27 -4.33
N LEU A 34 -12.85 3.48 -5.41
CA LEU A 34 -12.17 2.19 -5.44
C LEU A 34 -10.66 2.36 -5.25
N GLN A 35 -10.05 3.31 -5.97
CA GLN A 35 -8.62 3.64 -5.86
C GLN A 35 -8.24 4.13 -4.46
N LEU A 36 -9.05 5.02 -3.87
CA LEU A 36 -8.85 5.45 -2.47
C LEU A 36 -9.00 4.28 -1.50
N GLY A 37 -9.97 3.39 -1.74
CA GLY A 37 -10.18 2.17 -0.98
C GLY A 37 -8.94 1.28 -0.97
N ILE A 38 -8.39 0.98 -2.14
CA ILE A 38 -7.17 0.18 -2.30
C ILE A 38 -5.97 0.85 -1.61
N GLU A 39 -5.82 2.16 -1.73
CA GLU A 39 -4.79 2.92 -1.01
C GLU A 39 -4.89 2.72 0.51
N HIS A 40 -6.11 2.68 1.06
CA HIS A 40 -6.34 2.38 2.46
C HIS A 40 -6.06 0.91 2.82
N VAL A 41 -6.33 -0.04 1.92
CA VAL A 41 -5.96 -1.45 2.12
C VAL A 41 -4.44 -1.60 2.17
N TYR A 42 -3.69 -0.96 1.26
CA TYR A 42 -2.23 -0.94 1.31
C TYR A 42 -1.68 -0.30 2.59
N ARG A 43 -2.32 0.77 3.09
CA ARG A 43 -1.95 1.34 4.39
C ARG A 43 -2.18 0.36 5.53
N ALA A 44 -3.33 -0.33 5.54
CA ALA A 44 -3.62 -1.35 6.55
C ALA A 44 -2.59 -2.49 6.49
N TYR A 45 -2.20 -2.92 5.29
CA TYR A 45 -1.12 -3.90 5.11
C TYR A 45 0.21 -3.40 5.66
N GLY A 46 0.58 -2.14 5.40
CA GLY A 46 1.76 -1.52 5.98
C GLY A 46 1.75 -1.53 7.52
N THR A 47 0.60 -1.23 8.13
CA THR A 47 0.44 -1.31 9.59
C THR A 47 0.53 -2.75 10.11
N LEU A 48 0.05 -3.74 9.35
CA LEU A 48 0.20 -5.15 9.70
C LEU A 48 1.67 -5.60 9.66
N LEU A 49 2.44 -5.14 8.68
CA LEU A 49 3.89 -5.38 8.61
C LEU A 49 4.64 -4.70 9.77
N GLU A 50 4.26 -3.47 10.12
CA GLU A 50 4.82 -2.77 11.29
C GLU A 50 4.54 -3.57 12.57
N PHE A 51 3.30 -4.01 12.77
CA PHE A 51 2.94 -4.88 13.89
C PHE A 51 3.77 -6.17 13.93
N HIS A 52 3.96 -6.83 12.78
CA HIS A 52 4.79 -8.03 12.67
C HIS A 52 6.24 -7.77 13.12
N HIS A 53 6.86 -6.70 12.63
CA HIS A 53 8.24 -6.36 13.00
C HIS A 53 8.39 -5.98 14.47
N GLU A 54 7.49 -5.16 15.00
CA GLU A 54 7.53 -4.75 16.40
C GLU A 54 7.32 -5.94 17.35
N LEU A 55 6.44 -6.88 16.99
CA LEU A 55 6.29 -8.11 17.76
C LEU A 55 7.55 -9.00 17.67
N GLY A 56 8.15 -9.13 16.49
CA GLY A 56 9.42 -9.84 16.32
C GLY A 56 10.53 -9.27 17.21
N HIS A 57 10.67 -7.94 17.25
CA HIS A 57 11.60 -7.27 18.16
C HIS A 57 11.29 -7.50 19.64
N ALA A 58 10.01 -7.54 20.02
CA ALA A 58 9.63 -7.89 21.38
C ALA A 58 10.00 -9.34 21.73
N MET A 59 9.76 -10.28 20.81
CA MET A 59 10.12 -11.69 20.97
C MET A 59 11.65 -11.88 21.10
N ASP A 60 12.46 -11.14 20.33
CA ASP A 60 13.92 -11.14 20.48
C ASP A 60 14.34 -10.73 21.90
N ARG A 61 13.70 -9.68 22.44
CA ARG A 61 13.96 -9.21 23.81
C ARG A 61 13.49 -10.19 24.87
N MET A 62 12.42 -10.95 24.60
CA MET A 62 11.98 -12.04 25.46
C MET A 62 12.97 -13.20 25.43
N GLY A 63 13.55 -13.52 24.27
CA GLY A 63 14.66 -14.48 24.16
C GLY A 63 15.89 -14.05 24.97
N GLU A 64 16.30 -12.77 24.88
CA GLU A 64 17.36 -12.25 25.76
C GLU A 64 16.98 -12.36 27.25
N ALA A 65 15.72 -12.12 27.59
CA ALA A 65 15.25 -12.23 28.96
C ALA A 65 15.29 -13.68 29.46
N GLU A 66 15.00 -14.67 28.61
CA GLU A 66 15.17 -16.09 28.92
C GLU A 66 16.62 -16.37 29.35
N ASP A 67 17.60 -15.95 28.54
CA ASP A 67 19.02 -16.15 28.84
C ASP A 67 19.41 -15.49 30.16
N ARG A 68 18.98 -14.24 30.40
CA ARG A 68 19.26 -13.53 31.66
C ARG A 68 18.61 -14.19 32.87
N LEU A 69 17.41 -14.77 32.71
CA LEU A 69 16.76 -15.52 33.79
C LEU A 69 17.57 -16.77 34.14
N ARG A 70 18.12 -17.49 33.16
CA ARG A 70 19.02 -18.64 33.40
C ARG A 70 20.29 -18.21 34.12
N GLU A 71 20.94 -17.15 33.67
CA GLU A 71 22.14 -16.59 34.33
C GLU A 71 21.88 -16.18 35.78
N ALA A 72 20.68 -15.67 36.07
CA ALA A 72 20.24 -15.32 37.42
C ALA A 72 19.79 -16.51 38.29
N GLY A 73 19.87 -17.74 37.77
CA GLY A 73 19.46 -18.97 38.46
C GLY A 73 17.93 -19.13 38.58
N ARG A 74 17.15 -18.47 37.71
CA ARG A 74 15.67 -18.51 37.67
C ARG A 74 15.17 -19.45 36.57
N GLU A 75 15.57 -20.71 36.66
CA GLU A 75 15.27 -21.75 35.65
C GLU A 75 13.77 -21.97 35.44
N GLU A 76 12.94 -21.87 36.49
CA GLU A 76 11.49 -22.04 36.39
C GLU A 76 10.87 -21.07 35.38
N TRP A 77 11.14 -19.76 35.53
CA TRP A 77 10.61 -18.74 34.62
C TRP A 77 11.26 -18.77 33.24
N ALA A 78 12.55 -19.10 33.16
CA ALA A 78 13.20 -19.29 31.87
C ALA A 78 12.57 -20.45 31.07
N ASN A 79 12.27 -21.57 31.73
CA ASN A 79 11.63 -22.71 31.08
C ASN A 79 10.18 -22.41 30.70
N GLU A 80 9.40 -21.74 31.56
CA GLU A 80 8.03 -21.30 31.21
C GLU A 80 8.04 -20.37 29.99
N LEU A 81 8.97 -19.40 29.94
CA LEU A 81 9.12 -18.50 28.80
C LEU A 81 9.45 -19.26 27.51
N ARG A 82 10.37 -20.23 27.58
CA ARG A 82 10.80 -21.06 26.45
C ARG A 82 9.73 -22.04 25.95
N ASP A 83 9.03 -22.68 26.88
CA ASP A 83 8.15 -23.82 26.57
C ASP A 83 6.73 -23.38 26.26
N ASP A 84 6.25 -22.30 26.91
CA ASP A 84 4.85 -21.88 26.83
C ASP A 84 4.68 -20.54 26.09
N HIS A 85 5.49 -19.53 26.39
CA HIS A 85 5.23 -18.15 25.92
C HIS A 85 5.89 -17.80 24.58
N LEU A 86 7.17 -18.11 24.37
CA LEU A 86 7.89 -17.84 23.12
C LEU A 86 7.36 -18.63 21.90
N PRO A 87 6.98 -19.92 22.03
CA PRO A 87 6.44 -20.67 20.90
C PRO A 87 4.96 -20.40 20.66
N ALA A 88 4.26 -19.73 21.57
CA ALA A 88 2.85 -19.41 21.41
C ALA A 88 2.62 -18.49 20.20
N GLY A 89 1.53 -18.75 19.48
CA GLY A 89 1.06 -17.81 18.46
C GLY A 89 0.50 -16.53 19.08
N ALA A 90 0.60 -15.43 18.34
CA ALA A 90 0.09 -14.14 18.76
C ALA A 90 -1.44 -14.07 18.74
N VAL A 91 -2.08 -14.73 17.77
CA VAL A 91 -3.53 -14.71 17.56
C VAL A 91 -4.02 -16.11 17.21
N SER A 92 -4.83 -16.73 18.07
CA SER A 92 -5.39 -18.07 17.82
C SER A 92 -4.34 -19.11 17.39
N ASP A 93 -3.20 -19.13 18.09
CA ASP A 93 -2.02 -19.96 17.79
C ASP A 93 -1.27 -19.64 16.48
N GLN A 94 -1.70 -18.63 15.71
CA GLN A 94 -0.97 -18.15 14.53
C GLN A 94 0.15 -17.18 14.89
N TRP A 95 1.27 -17.33 14.21
CA TRP A 95 2.36 -16.36 14.22
C TRP A 95 2.03 -15.20 13.29
N THR A 96 2.56 -14.01 13.58
CA THR A 96 2.17 -12.80 12.83
C THR A 96 2.61 -12.81 11.36
N PHE A 97 3.62 -13.62 11.00
CA PHE A 97 3.97 -13.81 9.58
C PHE A 97 2.85 -14.52 8.82
N GLU A 98 2.14 -15.46 9.46
CA GLU A 98 1.02 -16.17 8.83
C GLU A 98 -0.14 -15.19 8.56
N LEU A 99 -0.39 -14.26 9.50
CA LEU A 99 -1.39 -13.20 9.29
C LEU A 99 -1.01 -12.27 8.13
N VAL A 100 0.29 -11.93 8.00
CA VAL A 100 0.82 -11.12 6.89
C VAL A 100 0.65 -11.86 5.56
N GLU A 101 1.02 -13.14 5.50
CA GLU A 101 0.91 -13.97 4.30
C GLU A 101 -0.55 -14.15 3.89
N GLU A 102 -1.43 -14.47 4.83
CA GLU A 102 -2.87 -14.66 4.56
C GLU A 102 -3.52 -13.37 4.08
N PHE A 103 -3.22 -12.24 4.72
CA PHE A 103 -3.76 -10.94 4.31
C PHE A 103 -3.27 -10.53 2.92
N SER A 104 -1.96 -10.66 2.66
CA SER A 104 -1.37 -10.22 1.39
C SER A 104 -1.74 -11.13 0.21
N GLY A 105 -1.66 -12.45 0.39
CA GLY A 105 -1.93 -13.43 -0.66
C GLY A 105 -3.40 -13.82 -0.83
N THR A 106 -4.30 -13.22 -0.05
CA THR A 106 -5.75 -13.44 -0.20
C THR A 106 -6.45 -12.10 -0.37
N PHE A 107 -6.75 -11.42 0.73
CA PHE A 107 -7.62 -10.25 0.70
C PHE A 107 -7.05 -9.11 -0.15
N LEU A 108 -5.78 -8.74 0.05
CA LEU A 108 -5.13 -7.65 -0.70
C LEU A 108 -5.06 -7.97 -2.20
N GLU A 109 -4.55 -9.15 -2.57
CA GLU A 109 -4.43 -9.56 -3.96
C GLU A 109 -5.80 -9.58 -4.67
N GLU A 110 -6.85 -10.11 -4.02
CA GLU A 110 -8.19 -10.20 -4.60
C GLU A 110 -8.82 -8.83 -4.86
N VAL A 111 -8.69 -7.88 -3.91
CA VAL A 111 -9.29 -6.54 -4.09
C VAL A 111 -8.50 -5.68 -5.07
N ASP A 112 -7.17 -5.80 -5.08
CA ASP A 112 -6.28 -5.08 -6.01
C ASP A 112 -6.55 -5.55 -7.45
N ALA A 113 -6.60 -6.87 -7.68
CA ALA A 113 -6.95 -7.43 -8.99
C ALA A 113 -8.37 -7.03 -9.44
N PHE A 114 -9.31 -6.88 -8.51
CA PHE A 114 -10.64 -6.38 -8.84
C PHE A 114 -10.64 -4.90 -9.26
N GLU A 115 -9.83 -4.05 -8.61
CA GLU A 115 -9.64 -2.65 -9.06
C GLU A 115 -9.07 -2.60 -10.47
N ASP A 116 -8.04 -3.39 -10.75
CA ASP A 116 -7.40 -3.46 -12.06
C ASP A 116 -8.43 -3.78 -13.16
N VAL A 117 -9.27 -4.79 -12.94
CA VAL A 117 -10.33 -5.16 -13.89
C VAL A 117 -11.32 -4.01 -14.11
N VAL A 118 -11.78 -3.36 -13.04
CA VAL A 118 -12.74 -2.25 -13.15
C VAL A 118 -12.11 -1.05 -13.86
N ARG A 119 -10.84 -0.76 -13.57
CA ARG A 119 -10.08 0.33 -14.18
C ARG A 119 -9.79 0.06 -15.65
N ASP A 120 -9.45 -1.17 -16.02
CA ASP A 120 -9.28 -1.58 -17.41
C ASP A 120 -10.58 -1.43 -18.20
N GLU A 121 -11.71 -1.85 -17.63
CA GLU A 121 -13.01 -1.77 -18.31
C GLU A 121 -13.55 -0.33 -18.44
N LEU A 122 -13.35 0.52 -17.44
CA LEU A 122 -13.93 1.86 -17.41
C LEU A 122 -12.98 2.95 -17.92
N ALA A 123 -11.68 2.79 -17.71
CA ALA A 123 -10.69 3.84 -17.90
C ALA A 123 -9.52 3.42 -18.80
N ASP A 124 -9.64 2.31 -19.55
CA ASP A 124 -8.57 1.77 -20.40
C ASP A 124 -7.24 1.59 -19.64
N GLY A 125 -7.33 1.23 -18.35
CA GLY A 125 -6.18 1.01 -17.47
C GLY A 125 -5.56 2.30 -16.94
N ILE A 126 -6.16 3.48 -17.19
CA ILE A 126 -5.59 4.76 -16.76
C ILE A 126 -5.88 5.01 -15.27
N ASP A 127 -4.82 5.16 -14.48
CA ASP A 127 -4.94 5.53 -13.05
C ASP A 127 -5.50 6.95 -12.86
N HIS A 128 -5.89 7.30 -11.64
CA HIS A 128 -6.01 8.70 -11.19
C HIS A 128 -6.74 9.66 -12.17
N VAL A 129 -7.77 9.18 -12.86
CA VAL A 129 -8.47 9.95 -13.91
C VAL A 129 -9.04 11.25 -13.32
N THR A 130 -9.54 11.20 -12.10
CA THR A 130 -10.08 12.36 -11.38
C THR A 130 -9.02 13.43 -11.15
N GLU A 131 -7.86 13.05 -10.63
CA GLU A 131 -6.72 13.92 -10.31
C GLU A 131 -6.09 14.47 -11.59
N ARG A 132 -5.93 13.63 -12.63
CA ARG A 132 -5.44 14.07 -13.95
C ARG A 132 -6.34 15.14 -14.56
N ARG A 133 -7.68 14.96 -14.53
CA ARG A 133 -8.62 16.02 -14.96
C ARG A 133 -8.54 17.27 -14.08
N GLN A 134 -8.34 17.12 -12.78
CA GLN A 134 -8.16 18.26 -11.86
C GLN A 134 -6.89 19.04 -12.20
N LYS A 135 -5.77 18.35 -12.42
CA LYS A 135 -4.48 18.92 -12.84
C LYS A 135 -4.64 19.69 -14.15
N GLN A 136 -5.34 19.14 -15.14
CA GLN A 136 -5.60 19.81 -16.41
C GLN A 136 -6.41 21.11 -16.22
N ARG A 137 -7.50 21.08 -15.44
CA ARG A 137 -8.29 22.29 -15.14
C ARG A 137 -7.46 23.39 -14.46
N LEU A 138 -6.58 23.01 -13.54
CA LEU A 138 -5.68 23.95 -12.86
C LEU A 138 -4.70 24.59 -13.85
N ARG A 139 -4.13 23.80 -14.78
CA ARG A 139 -3.23 24.28 -15.84
C ARG A 139 -3.96 25.20 -16.83
N ASP A 140 -5.16 24.85 -17.27
CA ASP A 140 -5.94 25.67 -18.20
C ASP A 140 -6.33 27.01 -17.59
N ARG A 141 -6.64 27.03 -16.30
CA ARG A 141 -6.91 28.28 -15.58
C ARG A 141 -5.67 29.19 -15.60
N ALA A 142 -4.49 28.65 -15.31
CA ALA A 142 -3.25 29.43 -15.29
C ALA A 142 -2.95 30.07 -16.66
N ARG A 143 -3.13 29.33 -17.77
CA ARG A 143 -2.92 29.85 -19.13
C ARG A 143 -3.90 30.95 -19.56
N ARG A 144 -5.06 31.06 -18.91
CA ARG A 144 -6.07 32.11 -19.20
C ARG A 144 -5.85 33.38 -18.38
N GLU A 145 -4.99 33.33 -17.37
CA GLU A 145 -4.62 34.47 -16.52
C GLU A 145 -3.34 35.19 -17.04
N GLU A 146 -2.70 34.66 -18.09
CA GLU A 146 -1.63 35.29 -18.91
C GLU A 146 -2.19 36.03 -20.14
#